data_AF-A0A087T8X4-F1
#
_entry.id   AF-A0A087T8X4-F1
#
_cell.length_a   1.000
_cell.length_b   1.000
_cell.length_c   1.000
_cell.angle_alpha   90.00
_cell.angle_beta   90.00
_cell.angle_gamma   90.00
#
_symmetry.space_group_name_H-M   'P 1'
#
loop_
_entity.id
_entity.type
_entity.pdbx_description
1 polymer ?
#
loop_
_entity_poly.entity_id
_entity_poly.type
_entity_poly.pdbx_seq_one_letter_code
_entity_poly.pdbx_strand_id
1 'polypeptide(L)'
;MATTCDACGHKTNEVKSGSGIEPYGVRFILKIETDEDLTRDILKSDTCAISIKELELEVGAAAFGSRYTTVEGILSTIKDELKLSNPLATGDSGDPLLKEKMESFLTKLDEIISGKWKVTLVLDDPCGNSYVQSIHFPNSDTNLTVEKYKRSQEQDEELGLLD
;
A
#
# COMPACT_ATOMS: atom_id res chain seq x y z
N MET A 1 4.06 -13.42 -11.52
CA MET A 1 4.88 -14.64 -11.46
C MET A 1 5.01 -15.03 -10.01
N ALA A 2 4.52 -16.22 -9.67
CA ALA A 2 4.69 -16.80 -8.34
C ALA A 2 5.76 -17.90 -8.43
N THR A 3 6.88 -17.72 -7.73
CA THR A 3 7.99 -18.68 -7.72
C THR A 3 8.15 -19.23 -6.32
N THR A 4 8.07 -20.56 -6.17
CA THR A 4 8.43 -21.28 -4.95
C THR A 4 9.59 -22.22 -5.27
N CYS A 5 10.74 -22.01 -4.65
CA CYS A 5 11.92 -22.85 -4.84
C CYS A 5 11.98 -23.92 -3.75
N ASP A 6 11.88 -25.19 -4.12
CA ASP A 6 11.92 -26.32 -3.19
C ASP A 6 13.32 -26.54 -2.58
N ALA A 7 14.38 -26.15 -3.31
CA ALA A 7 15.76 -26.35 -2.87
C ALA A 7 16.24 -25.35 -1.81
N CYS A 8 15.76 -24.11 -1.85
CA CYS A 8 16.15 -23.06 -0.89
C CYS A 8 14.98 -22.44 -0.09
N GLY A 9 13.74 -22.82 -0.39
CA GLY A 9 12.55 -22.30 0.27
C GLY A 9 12.12 -20.89 -0.17
N HIS A 10 12.81 -20.27 -1.16
CA HIS A 10 12.50 -18.92 -1.62
C HIS A 10 11.09 -18.86 -2.24
N LYS A 11 10.25 -17.95 -1.75
CA LYS A 11 8.89 -17.70 -2.23
C LYS A 11 8.76 -16.24 -2.65
N THR A 12 8.37 -15.99 -3.90
CA THR A 12 8.00 -14.67 -4.40
C THR A 12 6.65 -14.73 -5.10
N ASN A 13 5.89 -13.65 -5.02
CA ASN A 13 4.63 -13.48 -5.74
C ASN A 13 4.59 -12.04 -6.28
N GLU A 14 5.28 -11.83 -7.40
CA GLU A 14 5.41 -10.52 -8.05
C GLU A 14 4.41 -10.37 -9.19
N VAL A 15 3.84 -9.18 -9.36
CA VAL A 15 2.96 -8.88 -10.50
C VAL A 15 3.59 -7.82 -11.38
N LYS A 16 4.10 -8.25 -12.54
CA LYS A 16 4.67 -7.32 -13.52
C LYS A 16 3.60 -6.90 -14.51
N SER A 17 3.49 -5.60 -14.75
CA SER A 17 2.69 -5.07 -15.85
C SER A 17 3.28 -5.56 -17.17
N GLY A 18 2.42 -6.16 -18.01
CA GLY A 18 2.78 -6.51 -19.39
C GLY A 18 2.79 -5.30 -20.33
N SER A 19 2.17 -4.21 -19.90
CA SER A 19 2.13 -2.93 -20.59
C SER A 19 3.28 -2.03 -20.11
N GLY A 20 3.64 -1.05 -20.93
CA GLY A 20 4.58 -0.01 -20.54
C GLY A 20 3.98 0.98 -19.53
N ILE A 21 4.59 2.16 -19.44
CA ILE A 21 4.10 3.26 -18.60
C ILE A 21 2.83 3.85 -19.23
N GLU A 22 1.75 3.97 -18.45
CA GLU A 22 0.51 4.59 -18.92
C GLU A 22 0.71 6.10 -19.21
N PRO A 23 -0.10 6.68 -20.11
CA PRO A 23 0.00 8.11 -20.43
C PRO A 23 -0.29 9.04 -19.24
N TYR A 24 -1.00 8.55 -18.22
CA TYR A 24 -1.35 9.29 -17.01
C TYR A 24 -0.97 8.49 -15.78
N GLY A 25 -0.54 9.20 -14.73
CA GLY A 25 -0.49 8.63 -13.39
C GLY A 25 -1.91 8.47 -12.84
N VAL A 26 -2.07 7.56 -11.89
CA VAL A 26 -3.35 7.30 -11.22
C VAL A 26 -3.19 7.45 -9.72
N ARG A 27 -4.17 8.09 -9.10
CA ARG A 27 -4.31 8.19 -7.66
C ARG A 27 -5.65 7.61 -7.25
N PHE A 28 -5.60 6.62 -6.37
CA PHE A 28 -6.78 6.04 -5.73
C PHE A 28 -6.90 6.61 -4.33
N ILE A 29 -8.08 7.14 -4.00
CA ILE A 29 -8.42 7.60 -2.64
C ILE A 29 -9.56 6.71 -2.16
N LEU A 30 -9.25 5.78 -1.27
CA LEU A 30 -10.19 4.84 -0.70
C LEU A 30 -10.51 5.24 0.74
N LYS A 31 -11.79 5.48 1.03
CA LYS A 31 -12.31 5.64 2.38
C LYS A 31 -12.68 4.27 2.93
N ILE A 32 -12.01 3.86 3.99
CA ILE A 32 -12.29 2.59 4.67
C ILE A 32 -13.35 2.87 5.73
N GLU A 33 -14.60 2.50 5.43
CA GLU A 33 -15.74 2.73 6.33
C GLU A 33 -16.40 1.44 6.82
N THR A 34 -16.31 0.38 6.03
CA THR A 34 -16.95 -0.91 6.26
C THR A 34 -15.95 -2.05 6.16
N ASP A 35 -16.30 -3.21 6.71
CA ASP A 35 -15.50 -4.43 6.60
C ASP A 35 -15.33 -4.85 5.11
N GLU A 36 -16.35 -4.61 4.27
CA GLU A 36 -16.26 -4.86 2.84
C GLU A 36 -15.14 -4.05 2.17
N ASP A 37 -14.86 -2.83 2.66
CA ASP A 37 -13.75 -2.02 2.15
C ASP A 37 -12.38 -2.65 2.44
N LEU A 38 -12.23 -3.39 3.54
CA LEU A 38 -11.00 -4.11 3.89
C LEU A 38 -10.75 -5.34 2.99
N THR A 39 -11.83 -5.92 2.47
CA THR A 39 -11.77 -7.09 1.58
C THR A 39 -11.50 -6.76 0.12
N ARG A 40 -11.47 -5.46 -0.24
CA ARG A 40 -11.22 -5.01 -1.62
C ARG A 40 -9.88 -5.52 -2.16
N ASP A 41 -9.92 -6.06 -3.35
CA ASP A 41 -8.71 -6.44 -4.09
C ASP A 41 -7.91 -5.20 -4.52
N ILE A 42 -6.60 -5.24 -4.27
CA ILE A 42 -5.60 -4.25 -4.65
C ILE A 42 -4.52 -4.95 -5.48
N LEU A 43 -4.24 -4.38 -6.64
CA LEU A 43 -3.00 -4.59 -7.36
C LEU A 43 -2.09 -3.40 -7.13
N LYS A 44 -1.01 -3.58 -6.36
CA LYS A 44 0.03 -2.57 -6.14
C LYS A 44 1.14 -2.79 -7.15
N SER A 45 1.48 -1.76 -7.94
CA SER A 45 2.68 -1.74 -8.77
C SER A 45 3.93 -1.39 -7.96
N ASP A 46 5.12 -1.59 -8.54
CA ASP A 46 6.39 -1.27 -7.89
C ASP A 46 6.64 0.24 -7.75
N THR A 47 5.95 1.05 -8.54
CA THR A 47 6.04 2.52 -8.53
C THR A 47 4.98 3.18 -7.64
N CYS A 48 4.08 2.39 -7.05
CA CYS A 48 2.96 2.89 -6.27
C CYS A 48 3.35 3.20 -4.82
N ALA A 49 3.26 4.47 -4.44
CA ALA A 49 3.33 4.91 -3.05
C ALA A 49 1.98 4.70 -2.35
N ILE A 50 2.01 4.44 -1.04
CA ILE A 50 0.82 4.25 -0.21
C ILE A 50 0.89 5.23 0.96
N SER A 51 -0.21 5.90 1.25
CA SER A 51 -0.31 6.76 2.44
C SER A 51 -1.64 6.60 3.16
N ILE A 52 -1.61 6.79 4.49
CA ILE A 52 -2.79 6.80 5.36
C ILE A 52 -2.83 8.14 6.06
N LYS A 53 -3.80 8.99 5.68
CA LYS A 53 -3.83 10.40 6.11
C LYS A 53 -3.96 10.55 7.63
N GLU A 54 -4.84 9.77 8.24
CA GLU A 54 -5.16 9.84 9.66
C GLU A 54 -4.06 9.26 10.56
N LEU A 55 -3.19 8.42 10.00
CA LEU A 55 -2.01 7.88 10.67
C LEU A 55 -0.73 8.66 10.38
N GLU A 56 -0.77 9.62 9.44
CA GLU A 56 0.41 10.29 8.90
C GLU A 56 1.48 9.28 8.45
N LEU A 57 1.03 8.12 7.95
CA LEU A 57 1.89 7.06 7.44
C LEU A 57 2.10 7.28 5.95
N GLU A 58 3.37 7.28 5.53
CA GLU A 58 3.74 7.23 4.11
C GLU A 58 4.68 6.06 3.86
N VAL A 59 4.41 5.34 2.79
CA VAL A 59 5.15 4.17 2.34
C VAL A 59 5.58 4.47 0.91
N GLY A 60 6.89 4.48 0.67
CA GLY A 60 7.47 4.77 -0.63
C GLY A 60 7.14 3.73 -1.70
N ALA A 61 7.27 4.14 -2.96
CA ALA A 61 6.94 3.36 -4.15
C ALA A 61 7.52 1.92 -4.14
N ALA A 62 8.82 1.79 -3.87
CA ALA A 62 9.54 0.52 -3.89
C ALA A 62 9.21 -0.42 -2.71
N ALA A 63 8.43 0.03 -1.73
CA ALA A 63 8.09 -0.81 -0.58
C ALA A 63 7.14 -1.95 -0.99
N PHE A 64 7.39 -3.14 -0.42
CA PHE A 64 6.61 -4.37 -0.61
C PHE A 64 6.55 -4.91 -2.05
N GLY A 65 7.26 -4.29 -3.00
CA GLY A 65 7.28 -4.67 -4.40
C GLY A 65 5.91 -4.62 -5.08
N SER A 66 5.84 -5.17 -6.29
CA SER A 66 4.58 -5.36 -7.00
C SER A 66 3.84 -6.60 -6.50
N ARG A 67 2.56 -6.49 -6.14
CA ARG A 67 1.77 -7.63 -5.64
C ARG A 67 0.27 -7.43 -5.79
N TYR A 68 -0.42 -8.56 -5.83
CA TYR A 68 -1.88 -8.62 -5.70
C TYR A 68 -2.22 -9.00 -4.25
N THR A 69 -3.01 -8.19 -3.57
CA THR A 69 -3.39 -8.34 -2.16
C THR A 69 -4.77 -7.74 -1.93
N THR A 70 -5.29 -7.78 -0.71
CA THR A 70 -6.43 -6.97 -0.28
C THR A 70 -5.99 -5.73 0.49
N VAL A 71 -6.91 -4.81 0.76
CA VAL A 71 -6.69 -3.66 1.68
C VAL A 71 -6.23 -4.17 3.06
N GLU A 72 -6.88 -5.18 3.62
CA GLU A 72 -6.45 -5.79 4.88
C GLU A 72 -5.02 -6.37 4.79
N GLY A 73 -4.73 -7.06 3.69
CA GLY A 73 -3.43 -7.68 3.47
C GLY A 73 -2.30 -6.66 3.36
N ILE A 74 -2.54 -5.49 2.76
CA ILE A 74 -1.53 -4.44 2.66
C ILE A 74 -1.27 -3.77 4.02
N LEU A 75 -2.33 -3.52 4.80
CA LEU A 75 -2.22 -2.96 6.16
C LEU A 75 -1.50 -3.94 7.10
N SER A 76 -1.80 -5.24 6.99
CA SER A 76 -1.12 -6.28 7.76
C SER A 76 0.35 -6.38 7.37
N THR A 77 0.68 -6.32 6.08
CA THR A 77 2.08 -6.30 5.60
C THR A 77 2.83 -5.10 6.17
N ILE A 78 2.24 -3.90 6.12
CA ILE A 78 2.83 -2.67 6.69
C ILE A 78 3.13 -2.88 8.18
N LYS A 79 2.18 -3.44 8.93
CA LYS A 79 2.33 -3.70 10.36
C LYS A 79 3.46 -4.67 10.67
N ASP A 80 3.55 -5.79 9.95
CA ASP A 80 4.62 -6.78 10.14
C ASP A 80 5.99 -6.19 9.81
N GLU A 81 6.09 -5.41 8.73
CA GLU A 81 7.34 -4.78 8.30
C GLU A 81 7.80 -3.69 9.27
N LEU A 82 6.87 -2.91 9.84
CA LEU A 82 7.17 -1.95 10.91
C LEU A 82 7.70 -2.64 12.17
N LYS A 83 7.16 -3.81 12.53
CA LYS A 83 7.68 -4.61 13.65
C LYS A 83 9.07 -5.16 13.36
N LEU A 84 9.29 -5.69 12.15
CA LEU A 84 10.56 -6.30 11.76
C LEU A 84 11.68 -5.26 11.64
N SER A 85 11.37 -4.07 11.12
CA SER A 85 12.34 -2.99 10.92
C SER A 85 12.71 -2.28 12.22
N ASN A 86 11.88 -2.41 13.27
CA ASN A 86 12.09 -1.79 14.57
C ASN A 86 12.23 -2.82 15.71
N PRO A 87 13.21 -3.75 15.64
CA PRO A 87 13.39 -4.77 16.68
C PRO A 87 13.79 -4.14 18.02
N LEU A 88 14.49 -3.00 17.99
CA LEU A 88 14.85 -2.24 19.20
C LEU A 88 13.64 -1.60 19.88
N ALA A 89 12.60 -1.22 19.13
CA ALA A 89 11.34 -0.72 19.71
C ALA A 89 10.48 -1.86 20.31
N THR A 90 10.82 -3.12 20.02
CA THR A 90 10.05 -4.30 20.45
C THR A 90 10.77 -5.12 21.54
N GLY A 91 12.11 -5.02 21.64
CA GLY A 91 12.92 -5.69 22.66
C GLY A 91 13.08 -4.90 23.98
N ASP A 92 13.64 -5.53 25.01
CA ASP A 92 13.88 -4.94 26.34
C ASP A 92 15.03 -3.91 26.39
N SER A 93 15.78 -3.75 25.30
CA SER A 93 16.97 -2.88 25.24
C SER A 93 16.73 -1.53 24.55
N GLY A 94 15.50 -1.26 24.13
CA GLY A 94 15.12 -0.01 23.45
C GLY A 94 14.87 1.15 24.39
N ASP A 95 14.85 2.35 23.83
CA ASP A 95 14.36 3.53 24.54
C ASP A 95 12.85 3.35 24.85
N PRO A 96 12.43 3.45 26.12
CA PRO A 96 11.05 3.18 26.52
C PRO A 96 10.04 4.15 25.88
N LEU A 97 10.43 5.39 25.56
CA LEU A 97 9.54 6.34 24.88
C LEU A 97 9.34 5.96 23.41
N LEU A 98 10.38 5.47 22.74
CA LEU A 98 10.27 4.97 21.37
C LEU A 98 9.37 3.72 21.31
N LYS A 99 9.51 2.82 22.29
CA LYS A 99 8.68 1.62 22.41
C LYS A 99 7.21 1.97 22.58
N GLU A 100 6.87 2.85 23.52
CA GLU A 100 5.47 3.27 23.75
C GLU A 100 4.85 3.93 22.51
N LYS A 101 5.61 4.77 21.79
CA LYS A 101 5.18 5.35 20.52
C LYS A 101 4.94 4.30 19.45
N MET A 102 5.80 3.30 19.34
CA MET A 102 5.65 2.23 18.37
C MET A 102 4.44 1.34 18.71
N GLU A 103 4.28 0.95 19.98
CA GLU A 103 3.14 0.13 20.43
C GLU A 103 1.81 0.85 20.21
N SER A 104 1.75 2.15 20.51
CA SER A 104 0.54 2.97 20.25
C SER A 104 0.25 3.09 18.74
N PHE A 105 1.28 3.21 17.91
CA PHE A 105 1.12 3.21 16.45
C PHE A 105 0.62 1.87 15.90
N LEU A 106 1.19 0.76 16.39
CA LEU A 106 0.75 -0.60 16.02
C LEU A 106 -0.68 -0.89 16.49
N THR A 107 -1.05 -0.40 17.66
CA THR A 107 -2.43 -0.51 18.18
C THR A 107 -3.42 0.20 17.28
N LYS A 108 -3.09 1.43 16.84
CA LYS A 108 -3.90 2.19 15.89
C LYS A 108 -4.06 1.47 14.54
N LEU A 109 -3.00 0.85 14.02
CA LEU A 109 -3.09 0.01 12.82
C LEU A 109 -4.03 -1.19 13.04
N ASP A 110 -4.00 -1.81 14.21
CA ASP A 110 -4.92 -2.90 14.60
C ASP A 110 -6.38 -2.44 14.63
N GLU A 111 -6.65 -1.23 15.12
CA GLU A 111 -7.99 -0.62 15.11
C GLU A 111 -8.53 -0.38 13.70
N ILE A 112 -7.65 -0.06 12.75
CA ILE A 112 -8.02 0.09 11.33
C ILE A 112 -8.31 -1.27 10.71
N ILE A 113 -7.41 -2.24 10.91
CA ILE A 113 -7.55 -3.61 10.38
C ILE A 113 -8.81 -4.29 10.95
N SER A 114 -9.20 -3.99 12.18
CA SER A 114 -10.44 -4.50 12.80
C SER A 114 -11.70 -3.70 12.43
N GLY A 115 -11.60 -2.69 11.54
CA GLY A 115 -12.72 -1.88 11.08
C GLY A 115 -13.29 -0.91 12.13
N LYS A 116 -12.62 -0.73 13.27
CA LYS A 116 -13.06 0.19 14.34
C LYS A 116 -12.73 1.63 14.04
N TRP A 117 -11.62 1.86 13.33
CA TRP A 117 -11.19 3.20 12.97
C TRP A 117 -11.25 3.43 11.47
N LYS A 118 -12.11 4.37 11.08
CA LYS A 118 -12.28 4.80 9.69
C LYS A 118 -11.12 5.69 9.26
N VAL A 119 -10.51 5.36 8.13
CA VAL A 119 -9.35 6.08 7.59
C VAL A 119 -9.41 6.19 6.08
N THR A 120 -8.57 7.05 5.53
CA THR A 120 -8.41 7.27 4.10
C THR A 120 -7.07 6.71 3.64
N LEU A 121 -7.13 5.64 2.85
CA LEU A 121 -5.99 5.03 2.17
C LEU A 121 -5.81 5.70 0.81
N VAL A 122 -4.61 6.19 0.52
CA VAL A 122 -4.26 6.76 -0.79
C VAL A 122 -3.19 5.92 -1.43
N LEU A 123 -3.43 5.48 -2.67
CA LEU A 123 -2.45 4.82 -3.52
C LEU A 123 -2.13 5.76 -4.68
N ASP A 124 -0.88 6.19 -4.78
CA ASP A 124 -0.42 7.06 -5.85
C ASP A 124 0.57 6.30 -6.72
N ASP A 125 0.20 6.05 -7.97
CA ASP A 125 1.05 5.35 -8.94
C ASP A 125 1.29 6.21 -10.19
N PRO A 126 2.49 6.78 -10.36
CA PRO A 126 2.82 7.56 -11.54
C PRO A 126 2.80 6.71 -12.82
N CYS A 127 3.03 5.39 -12.74
CA CYS A 127 3.01 4.53 -13.92
C CYS A 127 1.61 4.12 -14.38
N GLY A 128 0.55 4.38 -13.60
CA GLY A 128 -0.82 3.99 -13.94
C GLY A 128 -1.10 2.48 -13.88
N ASN A 129 -0.22 1.70 -13.24
CA ASN A 129 -0.23 0.25 -13.26
C ASN A 129 -0.88 -0.39 -12.03
N SER A 130 -1.21 0.40 -11.01
CA SER A 130 -1.97 -0.04 -9.84
C SER A 130 -3.48 -0.09 -10.11
N TYR A 131 -4.17 -0.92 -9.35
CA TYR A 131 -5.63 -1.07 -9.41
C TYR A 131 -6.22 -1.29 -8.01
N VAL A 132 -7.41 -0.73 -7.77
CA VAL A 132 -8.23 -0.97 -6.58
C VAL A 132 -9.63 -1.37 -7.04
N GLN A 133 -10.15 -2.46 -6.50
CA GLN A 133 -11.47 -2.98 -6.84
C GLN A 133 -12.59 -2.03 -6.38
N SER A 134 -13.53 -1.80 -7.30
CA SER A 134 -14.81 -1.15 -7.00
C SER A 134 -15.86 -2.21 -6.68
N ILE A 135 -16.40 -2.18 -5.46
CA ILE A 135 -17.33 -3.21 -4.94
C ILE A 135 -18.78 -2.99 -5.40
N HIS A 136 -19.13 -1.77 -5.81
CA HIS A 136 -20.49 -1.41 -6.18
C HIS A 136 -20.79 -1.50 -7.68
N PHE A 137 -19.87 -2.05 -8.48
CA PHE A 137 -20.03 -2.16 -9.92
C PHE A 137 -21.37 -2.81 -10.32
N PRO A 138 -22.15 -2.24 -11.26
CA PRO A 138 -21.86 -1.09 -12.13
C PRO A 138 -22.23 0.29 -11.53
N ASN A 139 -22.69 0.35 -10.29
CA ASN A 139 -22.99 1.62 -9.61
C ASN A 139 -21.71 2.35 -9.21
N SER A 140 -21.80 3.66 -9.06
CA SER A 140 -20.68 4.48 -8.60
C SER A 140 -20.33 4.15 -7.14
N ASP A 141 -19.06 3.90 -6.90
CA ASP A 141 -18.50 3.64 -5.60
C ASP A 141 -18.24 4.97 -4.89
N THR A 142 -18.97 5.25 -3.82
CA THR A 142 -18.85 6.52 -3.08
C THR A 142 -17.58 6.58 -2.23
N ASN A 143 -16.99 5.43 -1.93
CA ASN A 143 -15.84 5.31 -1.04
C ASN A 143 -14.52 5.29 -1.82
N LEU A 144 -14.56 5.00 -3.11
CA LEU A 144 -13.38 4.97 -3.98
C LEU A 144 -13.42 6.12 -5.00
N THR A 145 -12.49 7.06 -4.87
CA THR A 145 -12.22 8.08 -5.88
C THR A 145 -10.99 7.70 -6.69
N VAL A 146 -11.09 7.74 -8.02
CA VAL A 146 -9.98 7.49 -8.94
C VAL A 146 -9.67 8.77 -9.70
N GLU A 147 -8.48 9.32 -9.48
CA GLU A 147 -8.01 10.53 -10.14
C GLU A 147 -6.88 10.18 -11.10
N LYS A 148 -7.02 10.55 -12.38
CA LYS A 148 -5.92 10.48 -13.35
C LYS A 148 -5.24 11.83 -13.40
N TYR A 149 -3.92 11.85 -13.32
CA TYR A 149 -3.13 13.08 -13.33
C TYR A 149 -2.02 13.02 -14.38
N LYS A 150 -1.63 14.19 -14.89
CA LYS A 150 -0.43 14.30 -15.73
C LYS A 150 0.77 14.32 -14.80
N ARG A 151 1.72 13.42 -15.04
CA ARG A 151 2.96 13.31 -14.27
C ARG A 151 3.72 14.64 -14.25
N SER A 152 4.39 14.90 -13.14
CA SER A 152 5.33 16.03 -13.05
C SER A 152 6.59 15.71 -13.85
N GLN A 153 7.38 16.73 -14.19
CA GLN A 153 8.65 16.54 -14.88
C GLN A 153 9.61 15.66 -14.08
N GLU A 154 9.63 15.79 -12.75
CA GLU A 154 10.43 14.95 -11.86
C GLU A 154 10.01 13.48 -11.96
N GLN A 155 8.70 13.20 -11.97
CA GLN A 155 8.19 11.84 -12.16
C GLN A 155 8.53 11.29 -13.56
N ASP A 156 8.45 12.11 -14.61
CA ASP A 156 8.88 11.69 -15.95
C ASP A 156 10.38 11.39 -16.02
N GLU A 157 11.21 12.15 -15.30
CA GLU A 157 12.66 11.93 -15.20
C GLU A 157 12.98 10.64 -14.43
N GLU A 158 12.37 10.42 -13.26
CA GLU A 158 12.54 9.19 -12.48
C GLU A 158 12.11 7.93 -13.25
N LEU A 159 11.12 8.07 -14.12
CA LEU A 159 10.65 7.01 -15.00
C LEU A 159 11.48 6.85 -16.28
N GLY A 160 12.49 7.70 -16.50
CA GLY A 160 13.37 7.64 -17.68
C GLY A 160 12.66 7.98 -18.99
N LEU A 161 11.62 8.82 -18.96
CA LEU A 161 10.85 9.21 -20.13
C LEU A 161 11.32 10.51 -20.79
N LEU A 162 12.26 11.20 -20.15
CA LEU A 162 12.88 12.43 -20.65
C LEU A 162 14.24 12.21 -21.33
N ASP A 163 14.74 10.98 -21.35
CA ASP A 163 16.02 10.59 -22.00
C ASP A 163 15.80 10.08 -23.43
#